data_AF-A0A938G7F7-F1
#
_entry.id   AF-A0A938G7F7-F1
#
_cell.length_a   1.000
_cell.length_b   1.000
_cell.length_c   1.000
_cell.angle_alpha   90.00
_cell.angle_beta   90.00
_cell.angle_gamma   90.00
#
_symmetry.space_group_name_H-M   'P 1'
#
loop_
_entity.id
_entity.type
_entity.pdbx_description
1 polymer ?
#
loop_
_entity_poly.entity_id
_entity_poly.type
_entity_poly.pdbx_seq_one_letter_code
_entity_poly.pdbx_strand_id
1 'polypeptide(L)' 'MADLDELIERLRSVSEDLADRAITVLSEASRAGETKRPAEERALTQARRAVEKAIVVLEKLQGDATQDGE' A
#
# COMPACT_ATOMS: atom_id res chain seq x y z
N MET A 1 -13.82 12.75 -11.94
CA MET A 1 -12.92 11.64 -12.36
C MET A 1 -11.48 11.93 -11.96
N ALA A 2 -10.93 13.11 -12.24
CA ALA A 2 -9.59 13.52 -11.78
C ALA A 2 -9.33 13.33 -10.28
N ASP A 3 -10.31 13.61 -9.40
CA ASP A 3 -10.12 13.45 -7.95
C ASP A 3 -9.89 12.00 -7.50
N LEU A 4 -10.49 11.03 -8.21
CA LEU A 4 -10.36 9.61 -7.87
C LEU A 4 -9.04 9.06 -8.39
N ASP A 5 -8.64 9.43 -9.60
CA ASP A 5 -7.32 9.11 -10.15
C ASP A 5 -6.19 9.64 -9.26
N GLU A 6 -6.28 10.92 -8.86
CA GLU A 6 -5.31 11.53 -7.94
C GLU A 6 -5.29 10.83 -6.57
N LEU A 7 -6.45 10.42 -6.05
CA LEU A 7 -6.52 9.65 -4.81
C LEU A 7 -5.86 8.28 -4.95
N ILE A 8 -6.09 7.57 -6.07
CA ILE A 8 -5.47 6.27 -6.36
C ILE A 8 -3.94 6.42 -6.44
N GLU A 9 -3.44 7.43 -7.15
CA GLU A 9 -2.00 7.70 -7.25
C GLU A 9 -1.37 8.00 -5.88
N ARG A 10 -2.05 8.78 -5.04
CA ARG A 10 -1.58 9.04 -3.67
C ARG A 10 -1.53 7.77 -2.83
N LEU A 11 -2.53 6.89 -2.95
CA LEU A 11 -2.52 5.60 -2.26
C LEU A 11 -1.39 4.69 -2.77
N ARG A 12 -1.08 4.72 -4.07
CA ARG A 12 0.06 3.98 -4.64
C ARG A 12 1.38 4.46 -4.04
N SER A 13 1.60 5.77 -3.98
CA SER A 13 2.79 6.34 -3.31
C SER A 13 2.87 5.94 -1.84
N VAL A 14 1.76 6.00 -1.09
CA VAL A 14 1.74 5.54 0.32
C VAL A 14 2.07 4.04 0.42
N SER A 15 1.60 3.21 -0.51
CA SER A 15 1.92 1.78 -0.54
C SER A 15 3.42 1.52 -0.75
N GLU A 16 4.07 2.31 -1.62
CA GLU A 16 5.52 2.25 -1.84
C GLU A 16 6.29 2.68 -0.59
N ASP A 17 5.92 3.80 0.04
CA ASP A 17 6.54 4.28 1.27
C ASP A 17 6.48 3.23 2.40
N LEU A 18 5.33 2.54 2.52
CA LEU A 18 5.15 1.45 3.49
C LEU A 18 6.05 0.24 3.18
N ALA A 19 6.28 -0.07 1.90
CA ALA A 19 7.18 -1.13 1.49
C ALA A 19 8.64 -0.79 1.81
N ASP A 20 9.07 0.42 1.48
CA ASP A 20 10.43 0.89 1.73
C ASP A 20 10.73 0.90 3.24
N ARG A 21 9.78 1.40 4.05
CA ARG A 21 9.90 1.37 5.51
C ARG A 21 10.01 -0.06 6.04
N ALA A 22 9.21 -1.00 5.52
CA ALA A 22 9.29 -2.40 5.92
C ALA A 22 10.68 -3.00 5.61
N ILE A 23 11.26 -2.67 4.44
CA ILE A 23 12.61 -3.08 4.05
C ILE A 23 13.67 -2.49 4.99
N THR A 24 13.54 -1.22 5.37
CA THR A 24 14.43 -0.58 6.35
C THR A 24 14.40 -1.34 7.68
N VAL A 25 13.20 -1.63 8.20
CA VAL A 25 13.04 -2.35 9.48
C VAL A 25 13.62 -3.77 9.40
N LEU A 26 13.44 -4.49 8.29
CA LEU A 26 14.09 -5.81 8.10
C LEU A 26 15.62 -5.70 8.07
N SER A 27 16.14 -4.68 7.40
CA SER A 27 17.58 -4.46 7.26
C SER A 27 18.23 -4.14 8.60
N GLU A 28 17.58 -3.30 9.42
CA GLU A 28 18.01 -2.97 10.77
C GLU A 28 17.97 -4.19 11.70
N ALA A 29 16.88 -4.95 11.67
CA ALA A 29 16.74 -6.19 12.45
C ALA A 29 17.83 -7.21 12.08
N SER A 30 18.11 -7.38 10.78
CA SER A 30 19.18 -8.25 10.30
C SER A 30 20.56 -7.81 10.81
N ARG A 31 20.85 -6.50 10.79
CA ARG A 31 22.10 -5.94 11.33
C ARG A 31 22.23 -6.11 12.84
N ALA A 32 21.10 -6.09 13.56
CA ALA A 32 21.04 -6.35 15.00
C ALA A 32 21.15 -7.85 15.36
N GLY A 33 21.18 -8.75 14.38
CA GLY A 33 21.22 -10.20 14.60
C GLY A 33 19.87 -10.79 15.03
N GLU A 34 18.77 -10.06 14.82
CA GLU A 34 17.44 -10.56 15.13
C GLU A 34 17.04 -11.71 14.20
N THR A 35 16.53 -12.79 14.80
CA THR A 35 16.13 -14.00 14.07
C THR A 35 14.62 -14.04 13.80
N LYS A 36 13.86 -13.13 14.42
CA LYS A 36 12.41 -13.06 14.28
C LYS A 36 12.03 -11.83 13.48
N ARG A 37 11.00 -11.99 12.65
CA ARG A 37 10.36 -10.88 11.95
C ARG A 37 9.84 -9.83 12.95
N PRO A 38 10.28 -8.56 12.88
CA PRO A 38 9.86 -7.50 13.80
C PRO A 38 8.34 -7.26 13.79
N ALA A 39 7.77 -6.90 14.93
CA ALA A 39 6.34 -6.58 15.01
C ALA A 39 5.97 -5.35 14.16
N GLU A 40 6.86 -4.34 14.14
CA GLU A 40 6.70 -3.12 13.33
C GLU A 40 6.61 -3.45 11.83
N GLU A 41 7.51 -4.28 11.33
CA GLU A 41 7.51 -4.70 9.93
C GLU A 41 6.25 -5.47 9.54
N ARG A 42 5.73 -6.33 10.46
CA ARG A 42 4.46 -7.04 10.23
C ARG A 42 3.31 -6.03 10.11
N ALA A 43 3.29 -5.01 10.95
CA ALA A 43 2.29 -3.96 10.90
C ALA A 43 2.38 -3.14 9.60
N LEU A 44 3.60 -2.76 9.17
CA LEU A 44 3.83 -2.06 7.90
C LEU A 44 3.34 -2.87 6.71
N THR A 45 3.62 -4.18 6.68
CA THR A 45 3.12 -5.06 5.61
C THR A 45 1.59 -5.17 5.62
N GLN A 46 0.97 -5.23 6.80
CA GLN A 46 -0.50 -5.27 6.91
C GLN A 46 -1.13 -3.96 6.42
N ALA A 47 -0.56 -2.82 6.81
CA ALA A 47 -0.99 -1.51 6.35
C ALA A 47 -0.89 -1.41 4.82
N ARG A 48 0.25 -1.82 4.23
CA ARG A 48 0.44 -1.83 2.78
C ARG A 48 -0.63 -2.63 2.06
N ARG A 49 -0.91 -3.85 2.53
CA ARG A 49 -1.98 -4.70 1.96
C ARG A 49 -3.37 -4.08 2.07
N ALA A 50 -3.65 -3.34 3.14
CA ALA A 50 -4.91 -2.63 3.27
C ALA A 50 -5.03 -1.48 2.26
N VAL A 51 -3.93 -0.76 2.00
CA VAL A 51 -3.85 0.29 0.97
C VAL A 51 -3.99 -0.29 -0.43
N GLU A 52 -3.28 -1.39 -0.76
CA GLU A 52 -3.41 -2.11 -2.03
C GLU A 52 -4.86 -2.54 -2.28
N LYS A 53 -5.56 -3.03 -1.25
CA LYS A 53 -6.99 -3.38 -1.35
C LYS A 53 -7.86 -2.16 -1.62
N ALA A 54 -7.59 -1.02 -0.98
CA ALA A 54 -8.33 0.20 -1.21
C ALA A 54 -8.18 0.66 -2.68
N ILE A 55 -6.97 0.64 -3.22
CA ILE A 55 -6.70 0.95 -4.63
C ILE A 55 -7.56 0.09 -5.56
N VAL A 56 -7.55 -1.24 -5.36
CA VAL A 56 -8.33 -2.17 -6.20
C VAL A 56 -9.84 -1.88 -6.13
N VAL A 57 -10.36 -1.48 -4.97
CA VAL A 57 -11.78 -1.13 -4.82
C VAL A 57 -12.11 0.16 -5.57
N LEU A 58 -11.24 1.17 -5.51
CA LEU A 58 -11.43 2.45 -6.18
C LEU A 58 -11.28 2.34 -7.70
N GLU A 59 -10.34 1.53 -8.20
CA GLU A 59 -10.18 1.24 -9.63
C GLU A 59 -11.43 0.57 -10.21
N LYS A 60 -12.03 -0.36 -9.46
CA LYS A 60 -13.30 -0.99 -9.85
C LYS A 60 -14.44 0.02 -9.89
N LEU A 61 -14.57 0.85 -8.86
CA LEU A 61 -15.57 1.91 -8.82
C LEU A 61 -15.46 2.85 -10.03
N GLN A 62 -14.23 3.17 -10.46
CA GLN A 62 -13.97 3.98 -11.63
C GLN A 62 -14.32 3.27 -12.95
N GLY A 63 -13.99 1.97 -13.06
CA GLY A 63 -14.34 1.16 -14.22
C GLY A 63 -15.85 1.02 -14.39
N ASP A 64 -16.57 0.77 -13.30
CA ASP A 64 -18.04 0.67 -13.28
C ASP A 64 -18.68 2.01 -13.66
N ALA A 65 -18.20 3.12 -13.10
CA ALA A 65 -18.70 4.47 -13.41
C ALA A 65 -18.46 4.90 -14.87
N THR A 66 -17.49 4.30 -15.56
CA THR A 66 -17.23 4.55 -16.98
C THR A 66 -18.20 3.77 -17.87
N GLN A 67 -18.73 2.64 -17.41
CA GLN A 67 -19.63 1.78 -18.19
C GLN A 67 -21.10 2.25 -18.18
N ASP A 68 -21.53 2.96 -17.12
CA ASP A 68 -22.92 3.44 -16.96
C ASP A 68 -23.21 4.76 -17.71
N GLY A 69 -22.22 5.36 -18.36
CA GLY A 69 -22.31 6.66 -19.04
C GLY A 69 -22.36 6.61 -20.57
N GLU A 70 -22.32 5.43 -21.19
CA GLU A 70 -22.35 5.19 -22.65
C GLU A 70 -23.71 4.74 -23.17
#